data_AF-A0A353WXT6-F1
#
_entry.id   AF-A0A353WXT6-F1
#
_cell.length_a   1.000
_cell.length_b   1.000
_cell.length_c   1.000
_cell.angle_alpha   90.00
_cell.angle_beta   90.00
_cell.angle_gamma   90.00
#
_symmetry.space_group_name_H-M   'P 1'
#
loop_
_entity.id
_entity.type
_entity.pdbx_description
1 polymer ?
#
loop_
_entity_poly.entity_id
_entity_poly.type
_entity_poly.pdbx_seq_one_letter_code
_entity_poly.pdbx_strand_id
1 'polypeptide(L)'
;MPDQINTAIMLLIVGIITVFAILSLIVLLGSLLIRIVNRFYPQLPQLSTFEPHQEVKPNEIAAIVAAVETITGGKGKVEHISKMNKQNKS
;
A
#
# COMPACT_ATOMS: atom_id res chain seq x y z
N MET A 1 -27.84 -49.90 0.53
CA MET A 1 -26.69 -49.06 0.96
C MET A 1 -26.55 -47.74 0.16
N PRO A 2 -27.61 -46.95 -0.09
CA PRO A 2 -27.49 -45.66 -0.80
C PRO A 2 -27.04 -44.49 0.10
N ASP A 3 -27.21 -44.59 1.42
CA ASP A 3 -26.98 -43.48 2.36
C ASP A 3 -25.50 -43.04 2.47
N GLN A 4 -24.57 -43.95 2.12
CA GLN A 4 -23.14 -43.67 2.18
C GLN A 4 -22.70 -42.64 1.13
N ILE A 5 -23.31 -42.64 -0.06
CA ILE A 5 -22.95 -41.69 -1.12
C ILE A 5 -23.39 -40.28 -0.74
N ASN A 6 -24.61 -40.12 -0.22
CA ASN A 6 -25.09 -38.82 0.25
C ASN A 6 -24.20 -38.26 1.37
N THR A 7 -23.81 -39.12 2.32
CA THR A 7 -22.91 -38.75 3.41
C THR A 7 -21.53 -38.35 2.87
N ALA A 8 -20.97 -39.10 1.91
CA ALA A 8 -19.68 -38.78 1.30
C ALA A 8 -19.68 -37.43 0.56
N ILE A 9 -20.76 -37.14 -0.18
CA ILE A 9 -20.90 -35.85 -0.89
C ILE A 9 -21.01 -34.70 0.10
N MET A 10 -21.75 -34.87 1.21
CA MET A 10 -21.85 -33.86 2.26
C MET A 10 -20.48 -33.57 2.89
N LEU A 11 -19.69 -34.61 3.17
CA LEU A 11 -18.33 -34.46 3.72
C LEU A 11 -17.38 -33.75 2.74
N LEU A 12 -17.48 -34.02 1.44
CA LEU A 12 -16.71 -33.32 0.42
C LEU A 12 -16.99 -31.82 0.44
N ILE A 13 -18.28 -31.45 0.42
CA ILE A 13 -18.72 -30.06 0.42
C ILE A 13 -18.25 -29.35 1.69
N VAL A 14 -18.43 -29.99 2.86
CA VAL A 14 -17.94 -29.47 4.15
C VAL A 14 -16.44 -29.25 4.13
N GLY A 15 -15.66 -30.17 3.55
CA GLY A 15 -14.21 -30.03 3.43
C GLY A 15 -13.81 -28.77 2.65
N ILE A 16 -14.43 -28.51 1.51
CA ILE A 16 -14.13 -27.33 0.70
C ILE A 16 -14.55 -26.04 1.42
N ILE A 17 -15.75 -26.02 2.02
CA ILE A 17 -16.27 -24.85 2.72
C ILE A 17 -15.39 -24.48 3.93
N THR A 18 -15.02 -25.47 4.75
CA THR A 18 -14.22 -25.24 5.96
C THR A 18 -12.81 -24.75 5.62
N VAL A 19 -12.17 -25.33 4.61
CA VAL A 19 -10.85 -24.87 4.13
C VAL A 19 -10.96 -23.44 3.61
N PHE A 20 -11.97 -23.13 2.80
CA PHE A 20 -12.18 -21.78 2.29
C PHE A 20 -12.41 -20.75 3.42
N ALA A 21 -13.20 -21.12 4.44
CA ALA A 21 -13.48 -20.27 5.59
C ALA A 21 -12.22 -19.97 6.40
N ILE A 22 -11.41 -21.00 6.71
CA ILE A 22 -10.16 -20.83 7.47
C ILE A 22 -9.15 -19.98 6.69
N LEU A 23 -8.97 -20.25 5.39
CA LEU A 23 -8.07 -19.44 4.55
C LEU A 23 -8.51 -17.98 4.51
N SER A 24 -9.80 -17.72 4.27
CA SER A 24 -10.35 -16.36 4.26
C SER A 24 -10.12 -15.65 5.60
N LEU A 25 -10.33 -16.35 6.72
CA LEU A 25 -10.09 -15.81 8.05
C LEU A 25 -8.61 -15.45 8.26
N ILE A 26 -7.68 -16.35 7.89
CA ILE A 26 -6.24 -16.12 8.02
C ILE A 26 -5.79 -14.95 7.16
N VAL A 27 -6.31 -14.80 5.93
CA VAL A 27 -5.99 -13.66 5.05
C VAL A 27 -6.45 -12.34 5.67
N LEU A 28 -7.67 -12.30 6.23
CA LEU A 28 -8.18 -11.11 6.91
C LEU A 28 -7.33 -10.74 8.12
N LEU A 29 -7.03 -11.71 9.00
CA LEU A 29 -6.19 -11.50 10.18
C LEU A 29 -4.76 -11.12 9.79
N GLY A 30 -4.18 -11.77 8.78
CA GLY A 30 -2.86 -11.46 8.25
C GLY A 30 -2.78 -10.04 7.71
N SER A 31 -3.78 -9.61 6.93
CA SER A 31 -3.86 -8.24 6.41
C SER A 31 -3.95 -7.20 7.53
N LEU A 32 -4.68 -7.51 8.61
CA LEU A 32 -4.82 -6.64 9.76
C LEU A 32 -3.51 -6.56 10.55
N LEU A 33 -2.83 -7.69 10.76
CA LEU A 33 -1.51 -7.74 11.39
C LEU A 33 -0.48 -6.97 10.58
N ILE A 34 -0.45 -7.13 9.25
CA ILE A 34 0.45 -6.37 8.37
C ILE A 34 0.19 -4.87 8.54
N ARG A 35 -1.08 -4.44 8.58
CA ARG A 35 -1.43 -3.03 8.77
C ARG A 35 -0.99 -2.49 10.13
N ILE A 36 -1.14 -3.29 11.18
CA ILE A 36 -0.72 -2.92 12.53
C ILE A 36 0.81 -2.78 12.59
N VAL A 37 1.54 -3.78 12.09
CA VAL A 37 3.01 -3.75 12.04
C VAL A 37 3.52 -2.61 11.18
N ASN A 38 2.92 -2.37 10.01
CA ASN A 38 3.23 -1.23 9.14
C ASN A 38 2.92 0.13 9.77
N ARG A 39 2.06 0.18 10.78
CA ARG A 39 1.80 1.40 11.57
C ARG A 39 2.81 1.57 12.70
N PHE A 40 3.29 0.48 13.30
CA PHE A 40 4.32 0.53 14.34
C PHE A 40 5.71 0.79 13.76
N TYR A 41 5.99 0.24 12.59
CA TYR A 41 7.17 0.53 11.78
C TYR A 41 6.66 1.24 10.53
N PRO A 42 6.55 2.58 10.55
CA PRO A 42 6.14 3.33 9.38
C PRO A 42 7.14 3.03 8.27
N GLN A 43 6.74 2.12 7.37
CA GLN A 43 7.47 1.90 6.15
C GLN A 43 7.41 3.23 5.41
N LEU A 44 8.58 3.81 5.16
CA LEU A 44 8.78 4.98 4.30
C LEU A 44 7.86 4.88 3.07
N PRO A 45 7.28 6.00 2.62
CA PRO A 45 6.14 6.02 1.71
C PRO A 45 6.32 4.97 0.63
N GLN A 46 5.47 3.94 0.69
CA GLN A 46 5.45 2.90 -0.31
C GLN A 46 5.29 3.63 -1.64
N LEU A 47 6.36 3.60 -2.45
CA LEU A 47 6.30 4.00 -3.84
C LEU A 47 5.31 3.04 -4.48
N SER A 48 4.05 3.46 -4.48
CA SER A 48 2.97 2.89 -5.27
C SER A 48 3.52 2.73 -6.67
N THR A 49 3.93 1.51 -6.99
CA THR A 49 4.33 1.13 -8.33
C THR A 49 3.03 1.03 -9.12
N PHE A 50 2.49 2.18 -9.49
CA PHE A 50 1.70 2.45 -10.69
C PHE A 50 1.33 3.94 -10.76
N GLU A 51 2.34 4.80 -10.88
CA GLU A 51 2.16 6.04 -11.64
C GLU A 51 3.32 6.10 -12.64
N PRO A 52 3.07 6.29 -13.94
CA PRO A 52 4.15 6.66 -14.85
C PRO A 52 4.76 7.92 -14.27
N HIS A 53 6.01 7.83 -13.83
CA HIS A 53 6.82 8.96 -13.40
C HIS A 53 6.57 10.12 -14.36
N GLN A 54 5.78 11.11 -13.95
CA GLN A 54 5.96 12.44 -14.47
C GLN A 54 7.23 12.93 -13.77
N GLU A 55 8.34 12.56 -14.40
CA GLU A 55 9.71 12.84 -14.01
C GLU A 55 9.83 14.34 -13.70
N VAL A 56 9.75 14.69 -12.42
CA VAL A 56 10.06 16.05 -11.98
C VAL A 56 11.55 16.18 -12.20
N LYS A 57 11.93 17.02 -13.17
CA LYS A 57 13.29 17.10 -13.68
C LYS A 57 14.24 17.41 -12.51
N PRO A 58 15.36 16.67 -12.34
CA PRO A 58 16.33 16.90 -11.27
C PRO A 58 16.82 18.35 -11.16
N ASN A 59 16.86 19.08 -12.28
CA ASN A 59 17.23 20.50 -12.30
C ASN A 59 16.24 21.41 -11.55
N GLU A 60 14.95 21.11 -11.56
CA GLU A 60 13.96 21.92 -10.82
C GLU A 60 14.07 21.68 -9.32
N ILE A 61 14.34 20.43 -8.93
CA ILE A 61 14.56 20.04 -7.53
C ILE A 61 15.82 20.72 -6.99
N ALA A 62 16.93 20.71 -7.74
CA ALA A 62 18.19 21.34 -7.32
C ALA A 62 18.06 22.87 -7.19
N ALA A 63 17.32 23.52 -8.08
CA ALA A 63 17.07 24.96 -7.99
C ALA A 63 16.24 25.31 -6.74
N ILE A 64 15.22 24.51 -6.41
CA ILE A 64 14.42 24.69 -5.18
C ILE A 64 15.30 24.49 -3.94
N VAL A 65 16.13 23.43 -3.91
CA VAL A 65 17.04 23.17 -2.79
C VAL A 65 18.02 24.32 -2.60
N ALA A 66 18.64 24.82 -3.68
CA ALA A 66 19.55 25.97 -3.61
C ALA A 66 18.83 27.26 -3.16
N ALA A 67 17.59 27.50 -3.61
CA ALA A 67 16.79 28.62 -3.15
C ALA A 67 16.47 28.49 -1.64
N VAL A 68 16.12 27.29 -1.17
CA VAL A 68 15.84 27.05 0.25
C VAL A 68 17.12 27.20 1.08
N GLU A 69 18.26 26.71 0.62
CA GLU A 69 19.55 26.89 1.30
C GLU A 69 19.97 28.37 1.37
N THR A 70 19.80 29.13 0.30
CA THR A 70 20.13 30.57 0.28
C THR A 70 19.20 31.38 1.18
N ILE A 71 17.90 31.05 1.21
CA ILE A 71 16.91 31.72 2.08
C ILE A 71 17.09 31.32 3.55
N THR A 72 17.45 30.06 3.82
CA THR A 72 17.61 29.53 5.19
C THR A 72 19.04 29.60 5.70
N GLY A 73 19.98 30.17 4.93
CA GLY A 73 21.40 30.25 5.28
C GLY A 73 22.06 28.88 5.50
N GLY A 74 21.60 27.85 4.78
CA GLY A 74 22.14 26.48 4.82
C GLY A 74 21.62 25.60 5.96
N LYS A 75 20.52 25.99 6.64
CA LYS A 75 19.92 25.19 7.73
C LYS A 75 18.67 24.39 7.31
N GLY A 76 18.03 24.75 6.19
CA GLY A 76 16.84 24.07 5.69
C GLY A 76 17.18 22.89 4.78
N LYS A 77 16.61 21.71 5.05
CA LYS A 77 16.73 20.51 4.21
C LYS A 77 15.37 20.18 3.60
N VAL A 78 15.33 19.94 2.29
CA VAL A 78 14.10 19.55 1.60
C VAL A 78 13.90 18.04 1.74
N GLU A 79 12.85 17.62 2.46
CA GLU A 79 12.56 16.20 2.69
C GLU A 79 11.59 15.60 1.65
N HIS A 80 10.70 16.40 1.06
CA HIS A 80 9.73 15.93 0.08
C HIS A 80 9.27 17.04 -0.86
N ILE A 81 9.19 16.74 -2.17
CA ILE A 81 8.72 17.66 -3.20
C ILE A 81 7.55 17.00 -3.92
N SER A 82 6.42 17.71 -4.00
CA SER A 82 5.24 17.25 -4.74
C SER A 82 4.75 18.35 -5.67
N LYS A 83 4.46 17.98 -6.91
CA LYS A 83 3.93 18.90 -7.92
C LYS A 83 2.45 19.18 -7.62
N MET A 84 2.12 20.40 -7.24
CA MET A 84 0.73 20.81 -7.05
C MET A 84 0.06 21.01 -8.41
N ASN A 85 -0.84 20.11 -8.81
CA ASN A 85 -1.62 20.25 -10.03
C ASN A 85 -2.71 21.31 -9.82
N LYS A 86 -2.57 22.48 -10.46
CA LYS A 86 -3.51 23.60 -10.36
C LYS A 86 -4.67 23.42 -11.34
N GLN A 87 -5.45 22.35 -11.20
CA GLN A 87 -6.79 22.28 -11.78
C GLN A 87 -7.78 22.93 -10.81
N ASN A 88 -8.02 24.25 -10.96
CA ASN A 88 -9.23 25.00 -10.58
C ASN A 88 -8.86 26.48 -10.36
N LYS A 89 -8.97 27.27 -11.42
CA LYS A 89 -9.64 28.56 -11.31
C LYS A 89 -10.35 28.82 -12.64
N SER A 90 -11.67 28.70 -12.57
CA SER A 90 -12.65 29.01 -13.62
C SER A 90 -12.55 30.44 -14.12
#